data_AF-A0A965PIW1-F1
#
_entry.id   AF-A0A965PIW1-F1
#
_cell.length_a   1.000
_cell.length_b   1.000
_cell.length_c   1.000
_cell.angle_alpha   90.00
_cell.angle_beta   90.00
_cell.angle_gamma   90.00
#
_symmetry.space_group_name_H-M   'P 1'
#
loop_
_entity.id
_entity.type
_entity.pdbx_description
1 polymer ?
#
loop_
_entity_poly.entity_id
_entity_poly.type
_entity_poly.pdbx_seq_one_letter_code
_entity_poly.pdbx_strand_id
1 'polypeptide(L)'
;MVKQRISWVEIDIDYCSLTFGTAPCTAALSADVPRKCFQTFKTCASTANFTKATKTMYLFPPVVGLPPMANAFPVLSGDITESDSTVNIAGSDPDISAFGKRATISFKVRDPKDSDTWFDKYWSERISGAAQGRVSAH
;
A
#
# COMPACT_ATOMS: atom_id res chain seq x y z
N MET A 1 7.65 -18.64 -29.57
CA MET A 1 7.26 -17.75 -28.45
C MET A 1 5.83 -17.30 -28.69
N VAL A 2 4.88 -17.70 -27.84
CA VAL A 2 3.47 -17.29 -28.00
C VAL A 2 3.31 -15.88 -27.47
N LYS A 3 2.69 -15.00 -28.25
CA LYS A 3 2.35 -13.64 -27.83
C LYS A 3 1.22 -13.73 -26.79
N GLN A 4 1.51 -13.31 -25.56
CA GLN A 4 0.53 -13.24 -24.48
C GLN A 4 0.32 -11.79 -24.06
N ARG A 5 -0.93 -11.41 -23.78
CA ARG A 5 -1.24 -10.12 -23.14
C ARG A 5 -0.97 -10.28 -21.64
N ILE A 6 -0.18 -9.36 -21.09
CA ILE A 6 0.08 -9.30 -19.65
C ILE A 6 -0.62 -8.05 -19.12
N SER A 7 -1.37 -8.23 -18.05
CA SER A 7 -1.98 -7.14 -17.29
C SER A 7 -1.54 -7.25 -15.84
N TRP A 8 -1.39 -6.10 -15.19
CA TRP A 8 -0.99 -6.00 -13.81
C TRP A 8 -1.81 -4.91 -13.12
N VAL A 9 -1.81 -4.94 -11.79
CA VAL A 9 -2.49 -3.93 -10.97
C VAL A 9 -1.44 -3.13 -10.22
N GLU A 10 -1.59 -1.81 -10.23
CA GLU A 10 -0.79 -0.89 -9.43
C GLU A 10 -1.63 -0.38 -8.27
N ILE A 11 -1.05 -0.42 -7.07
CA ILE A 11 -1.66 0.16 -5.88
C ILE A 11 -0.71 1.21 -5.34
N ASP A 12 -1.14 2.47 -5.43
CA ASP A 12 -0.47 3.59 -4.80
C ASP A 12 -0.89 3.67 -3.32
N ILE A 13 0.09 3.48 -2.45
CA ILE A 13 -0.11 3.44 -1.01
C ILE A 13 0.51 4.70 -0.39
N ASP A 14 -0.32 5.40 0.38
CA ASP A 14 0.09 6.58 1.13
C ASP A 14 1.14 6.21 2.18
N TYR A 15 2.26 6.91 2.14
CA TYR A 15 3.45 6.63 2.93
C TYR A 15 4.04 7.92 3.52
N CYS A 16 4.70 7.84 4.66
CA CYS A 16 5.43 8.97 5.26
C CYS A 16 6.88 8.93 4.80
N SER A 17 7.36 9.97 4.13
CA SER A 17 8.76 10.05 3.71
C SER A 17 9.74 10.22 4.88
N LEU A 18 9.26 10.77 6.01
CA LEU A 18 10.11 11.16 7.13
C LEU A 18 10.72 9.97 7.88
N THR A 19 11.79 10.26 8.63
CA THR A 19 12.45 9.31 9.52
C THR A 19 12.11 9.63 10.97
N PHE A 20 11.73 8.62 11.74
CA PHE A 20 11.25 8.70 13.10
C PHE A 20 12.32 9.29 14.01
N GLY A 21 11.98 10.29 14.80
CA GLY A 21 12.91 10.98 15.69
C GLY A 21 13.90 11.90 14.97
N THR A 22 13.82 12.06 13.65
CA THR A 22 14.63 13.00 12.88
C THR A 22 13.75 14.14 12.39
N ALA A 23 14.13 15.39 12.69
CA ALA A 23 13.41 16.57 12.20
C ALA A 23 13.22 16.49 10.68
N PRO A 24 12.00 16.76 10.15
CA PRO A 24 10.85 17.36 10.84
C PRO A 24 9.93 16.38 11.60
N CYS A 25 10.25 15.09 11.68
CA CYS A 25 9.47 14.15 12.49
C CYS A 25 9.76 14.33 13.98
N THR A 26 8.77 14.81 14.73
CA THR A 26 8.86 15.01 16.19
C THR A 26 8.52 13.75 17.00
N ALA A 27 8.30 12.61 16.33
CA ALA A 27 7.96 11.36 17.02
C ALA A 27 9.16 10.84 17.83
N ALA A 28 8.91 10.42 19.06
CA ALA A 28 9.89 9.79 19.93
C ALA A 28 9.26 8.57 20.60
N LEU A 29 10.09 7.58 20.97
CA LEU A 29 9.62 6.44 21.76
C LEU A 29 9.30 6.91 23.18
N SER A 30 8.13 6.53 23.68
CA SER A 30 7.65 6.85 25.03
C SER A 30 6.66 5.78 25.51
N ALA A 31 6.08 5.95 26.70
CA ALA A 31 4.99 5.08 27.17
C ALA A 31 3.78 5.12 26.23
N ASP A 32 3.45 6.29 25.68
CA ASP A 32 2.32 6.48 24.75
C ASP A 32 2.67 6.07 23.30
N VAL A 33 3.97 6.06 22.96
CA VAL A 33 4.50 5.65 21.65
C VAL A 33 5.48 4.49 21.85
N PRO A 34 4.99 3.28 22.16
CA PRO A 34 5.85 2.16 22.53
C PRO A 34 6.62 1.56 21.35
N ARG A 35 6.34 1.99 20.11
CA ARG A 35 7.00 1.49 18.90
C ARG A 35 7.03 2.52 17.79
N LYS A 36 8.07 2.45 16.95
CA LYS A 36 8.15 3.24 15.72
C LYS A 36 7.01 2.87 14.77
N CYS A 37 6.56 3.87 14.02
CA CYS A 37 5.47 3.75 13.05
C CYS A 37 5.81 2.79 11.91
N PHE A 38 4.81 2.41 11.11
CA PHE A 38 4.96 1.70 9.84
C PHE A 38 4.80 2.65 8.65
N GLN A 39 5.10 3.93 8.87
CA GLN A 39 5.06 5.01 7.88
C GLN A 39 3.68 5.21 7.21
N THR A 40 2.62 4.65 7.76
CA THR A 40 1.23 4.96 7.38
C THR A 40 0.65 6.01 8.31
N PHE A 41 -0.33 6.80 7.83
CA PHE A 41 -0.94 7.86 8.63
C PHE A 41 -1.49 7.35 9.97
N LYS A 42 -2.20 6.20 9.94
CA LYS A 42 -2.78 5.55 11.13
C LYS A 42 -1.74 5.16 12.18
N THR A 43 -0.51 4.86 11.78
CA THR A 43 0.56 4.43 12.69
C THR A 43 1.52 5.57 13.05
N CYS A 44 1.32 6.77 12.49
CA CYS A 44 2.20 7.90 12.71
C CYS A 44 1.99 8.50 14.10
N ALA A 45 3.08 8.60 14.87
CA ALA A 45 3.07 9.26 16.19
C ALA A 45 3.26 10.79 16.11
N SER A 46 3.51 11.33 14.91
CA SER A 46 3.65 12.76 14.64
C SER A 46 2.79 13.13 13.43
N THR A 47 1.48 12.94 13.55
CA THR A 47 0.51 13.18 12.45
C THR A 47 0.53 14.62 11.95
N ALA A 48 0.78 15.59 12.83
CA ALA A 48 0.92 17.00 12.48
C ALA A 48 2.08 17.28 11.50
N ASN A 49 3.13 16.46 11.52
CA ASN A 49 4.29 16.60 10.63
C ASN A 49 4.30 15.54 9.52
N PHE A 50 3.19 14.84 9.29
CA PHE A 50 3.14 13.77 8.28
C PHE A 50 3.44 14.33 6.89
N THR A 51 4.55 13.89 6.30
CA THR A 51 4.92 14.27 4.93
C THR A 51 4.53 13.15 3.99
N LYS A 52 3.40 13.32 3.30
CA LYS A 52 2.87 12.34 2.36
C LYS A 52 3.83 12.12 1.20
N ALA A 53 4.10 10.85 0.94
CA ALA A 53 4.75 10.30 -0.23
C ALA A 53 3.94 9.08 -0.70
N THR A 54 4.31 8.53 -1.85
CA THR A 54 3.63 7.39 -2.44
C THR A 54 4.60 6.22 -2.58
N LYS A 55 4.15 5.03 -2.17
CA LYS A 55 4.78 3.76 -2.50
C LYS A 55 3.87 3.01 -3.45
N THR A 56 4.35 2.72 -4.65
CA THR A 56 3.60 1.96 -5.65
C THR A 56 3.96 0.48 -5.53
N MET A 57 2.95 -0.33 -5.26
CA MET A 57 3.03 -1.78 -5.26
C MET A 57 2.50 -2.32 -6.59
N TYR A 58 3.25 -3.23 -7.22
CA TYR A 58 2.86 -3.81 -8.49
C TYR A 58 2.49 -5.27 -8.33
N LEU A 59 1.26 -5.64 -8.69
CA LEU A 59 0.73 -7.00 -8.58
C LEU A 59 0.68 -7.64 -9.97
N PHE A 60 1.50 -8.68 -10.16
CA PHE A 60 1.68 -9.35 -11.44
C PHE A 60 1.12 -10.76 -11.45
N PRO A 61 0.70 -11.27 -12.63
CA PRO A 61 0.50 -12.69 -12.80
C PRO A 61 1.85 -13.41 -12.67
N PRO A 62 1.88 -14.64 -12.12
CA PRO A 62 3.11 -15.41 -11.92
C PRO A 62 3.62 -16.01 -13.26
N VAL A 63 4.10 -15.15 -14.16
CA VAL A 63 4.61 -15.51 -15.48
C VAL A 63 6.10 -15.23 -15.60
N VAL A 64 6.79 -16.00 -16.42
CA VAL A 64 8.23 -15.84 -16.69
C VAL A 64 8.49 -14.75 -17.73
N GLY A 65 9.63 -14.07 -17.62
CA GLY A 65 10.08 -13.09 -18.62
C GLY A 65 9.50 -11.68 -18.47
N LEU A 66 9.00 -11.32 -17.29
CA LEU A 66 8.68 -9.94 -16.97
C LEU A 66 9.96 -9.11 -16.82
N PRO A 67 9.95 -7.82 -17.20
CA PRO A 67 11.05 -6.91 -16.88
C PRO A 67 11.30 -6.90 -15.37
N PRO A 68 12.56 -6.80 -14.91
CA PRO A 68 12.84 -6.59 -13.50
C PRO A 68 12.23 -5.25 -13.08
N MET A 69 11.18 -5.32 -12.27
CA MET A 69 10.54 -4.14 -11.68
C MET A 69 10.74 -4.19 -10.18
N ALA A 70 11.10 -3.04 -9.59
CA ALA A 70 11.14 -2.92 -8.14
C ALA A 70 9.73 -3.14 -7.59
N ASN A 71 9.61 -3.93 -6.51
CA ASN A 71 8.36 -4.12 -5.76
C ASN A 71 7.26 -4.83 -6.58
N ALA A 72 7.67 -5.77 -7.43
CA ALA A 72 6.79 -6.66 -8.19
C ALA A 72 6.42 -7.90 -7.35
N PHE A 73 5.13 -8.04 -7.05
CA PHE A 73 4.56 -9.16 -6.31
C PHE A 73 3.82 -10.09 -7.28
N PRO A 74 4.30 -11.32 -7.53
CA PRO A 74 3.69 -12.26 -8.48
C PRO A 74 2.48 -12.99 -7.88
N VAL A 75 1.48 -12.22 -7.42
CA VAL A 75 0.36 -12.72 -6.61
C VAL A 75 -1.00 -12.64 -7.31
N LEU A 76 -1.07 -12.01 -8.48
CA LEU A 76 -2.32 -11.87 -9.21
C LEU A 76 -2.80 -13.24 -9.72
N SER A 77 -4.06 -13.57 -9.44
CA SER A 77 -4.68 -14.83 -9.83
C SER A 77 -6.02 -14.58 -10.53
N GLY A 78 -6.21 -15.22 -11.68
CA GLY A 78 -7.41 -15.02 -12.49
C GLY A 78 -7.41 -13.70 -13.27
N ASP A 79 -8.57 -13.38 -13.82
CA ASP A 79 -8.76 -12.21 -14.68
C ASP A 79 -9.03 -10.94 -13.86
N ILE A 80 -8.62 -9.80 -14.44
CA ILE A 80 -8.98 -8.46 -13.96
C ILE A 80 -10.27 -8.07 -14.67
N THR A 81 -11.32 -7.77 -13.91
CA THR A 81 -12.58 -7.25 -14.44
C THR A 81 -12.71 -5.78 -14.13
N GLU A 82 -12.96 -4.97 -15.15
CA GLU A 82 -13.12 -3.53 -15.03
C GLU A 82 -14.54 -3.16 -15.49
N SER A 83 -15.18 -2.21 -14.81
CA SER A 83 -16.40 -1.58 -15.27
C SER A 83 -16.23 -0.07 -15.23
N ASP A 84 -16.48 0.59 -16.36
CA ASP A 84 -16.27 2.02 -16.51
C ASP A 84 -17.28 2.86 -15.73
N SER A 85 -16.88 4.10 -15.41
CA SER A 85 -17.79 5.08 -14.85
C SER A 85 -18.71 5.65 -15.93
N THR A 86 -20.02 5.53 -15.74
CA THR A 86 -21.01 6.16 -16.61
C THR A 86 -21.73 7.26 -15.85
N VAL A 87 -21.87 8.44 -16.45
CA VAL A 87 -22.67 9.54 -15.90
C VAL A 87 -24.06 9.48 -16.55
N ASN A 88 -25.12 9.32 -15.76
CA ASN A 88 -26.49 9.32 -16.29
C ASN A 88 -27.02 10.75 -16.38
N ILE A 89 -26.54 11.52 -17.36
CA ILE A 89 -26.95 12.91 -17.56
C ILE A 89 -28.47 12.94 -17.81
N ALA A 90 -29.18 13.66 -16.96
CA ALA A 90 -30.63 13.89 -17.03
C ALA A 90 -31.52 12.63 -16.92
N GLY A 91 -31.02 11.50 -16.40
CA GLY A 91 -31.84 10.28 -16.27
C GLY A 91 -32.19 9.65 -17.63
N SER A 92 -31.36 9.87 -18.63
CA SER A 92 -31.56 9.39 -20.02
C SER A 92 -31.68 7.86 -20.11
N ASP A 93 -31.09 7.15 -19.15
CA ASP A 93 -31.24 5.71 -18.97
C ASP A 93 -32.08 5.40 -17.72
N PRO A 94 -33.29 4.79 -17.86
CA PRO A 94 -34.16 4.49 -16.73
C PRO A 94 -33.60 3.38 -15.81
N ASP A 95 -32.63 2.59 -16.27
CA ASP A 95 -32.03 1.49 -15.52
C ASP A 95 -30.80 1.92 -14.70
N ILE A 96 -30.38 3.19 -14.79
CA ILE A 96 -29.20 3.73 -14.10
C ILE A 96 -29.62 4.87 -13.16
N SER A 97 -29.15 4.84 -11.91
CA SER A 97 -29.33 5.93 -10.95
C SER A 97 -28.80 7.27 -11.50
N ALA A 98 -29.51 8.37 -11.22
CA ALA A 98 -29.19 9.73 -11.68
C ALA A 98 -27.78 10.23 -11.25
N PHE A 99 -27.12 9.54 -10.31
CA PHE A 99 -25.79 9.89 -9.82
C PHE A 99 -24.63 9.17 -10.55
N GLY A 100 -24.92 8.34 -11.55
CA GLY A 100 -23.92 7.60 -12.33
C GLY A 100 -23.32 6.39 -11.60
N LYS A 101 -22.57 5.57 -12.34
CA LYS A 101 -21.85 4.39 -11.83
C LYS A 101 -20.39 4.76 -11.57
N ARG A 102 -19.85 4.37 -10.41
CA ARG A 102 -18.41 4.50 -10.12
C ARG A 102 -17.64 3.43 -10.89
N ALA A 103 -16.47 3.80 -11.42
CA ALA A 103 -15.56 2.82 -12.01
C ALA A 103 -15.17 1.79 -10.94
N THR A 104 -15.26 0.52 -11.27
CA THR A 104 -14.97 -0.59 -10.36
C THR A 104 -13.99 -1.53 -11.02
N ILE A 105 -12.91 -1.86 -10.33
CA ILE A 105 -11.94 -2.86 -10.76
C ILE A 105 -12.01 -4.00 -9.74
N SER A 106 -12.15 -5.24 -10.24
CA SER A 106 -12.20 -6.46 -9.43
C SER A 106 -11.10 -7.41 -9.89
N PHE A 107 -10.30 -7.87 -8.95
CA PHE A 107 -9.21 -8.81 -9.18
C PHE A 107 -9.02 -9.70 -7.95
N LYS A 108 -8.37 -10.85 -8.12
CA LYS A 108 -8.04 -11.76 -7.01
C LYS A 108 -6.53 -11.85 -6.85
N VAL A 109 -6.09 -11.85 -5.61
CA VAL A 109 -4.67 -12.03 -5.26
C VAL A 109 -4.52 -13.20 -4.30
N ARG A 110 -3.38 -13.88 -4.41
CA ARG A 110 -2.90 -14.79 -3.38
C ARG A 110 -2.26 -13.97 -2.26
N ASP A 111 -2.34 -14.48 -1.04
CA ASP A 111 -1.76 -13.86 0.16
C ASP A 111 -0.53 -14.67 0.62
N PRO A 112 0.64 -14.50 -0.03
CA PRO A 112 1.87 -15.13 0.42
C PRO A 112 2.39 -14.42 1.67
N LYS A 113 3.14 -15.16 2.49
CA LYS A 113 3.89 -14.54 3.58
C LYS A 113 4.95 -13.59 3.01
N ASP A 114 4.88 -12.32 3.38
CA ASP A 114 5.88 -11.30 3.05
C ASP A 114 6.78 -10.98 4.26
N SER A 115 7.99 -10.45 4.01
CA SER A 115 8.92 -10.04 5.05
C SER A 115 8.71 -8.60 5.53
N ASP A 116 7.84 -7.82 4.88
CA ASP A 116 7.56 -6.40 5.11
C ASP A 116 8.77 -5.46 4.99
N THR A 117 9.93 -5.99 4.59
CA THR A 117 11.22 -5.29 4.48
C THR A 117 11.18 -4.08 3.57
N TRP A 118 10.28 -4.08 2.59
CA TRP A 118 10.13 -2.95 1.67
C TRP A 118 9.19 -1.86 2.21
N PHE A 119 8.14 -2.23 2.94
CA PHE A 119 7.17 -1.28 3.47
C PHE A 119 7.61 -0.67 4.79
N ASP A 120 8.24 -1.45 5.67
CA ASP A 120 8.63 -0.99 7.00
C ASP A 120 10.09 -0.53 7.02
N LYS A 121 10.30 0.79 7.07
CA LYS A 121 11.63 1.43 7.14
C LYS A 121 12.46 0.94 8.34
N TYR A 122 11.80 0.51 9.42
CA TYR A 122 12.44 0.11 10.67
C TYR A 122 12.48 -1.41 10.86
N TRP A 123 12.30 -2.20 9.80
CA TRP A 123 12.29 -3.66 9.89
C TRP A 123 13.53 -4.21 10.63
N SER A 124 14.73 -3.73 10.29
CA SER A 124 15.98 -4.17 10.92
C SER A 124 16.04 -3.80 12.40
N GLU A 125 15.48 -2.64 12.77
CA GLU A 125 15.40 -2.18 14.14
C GLU A 125 14.35 -2.94 14.95
N ARG A 126 13.34 -3.54 14.32
CA ARG A 126 12.39 -4.44 15.01
C ARG A 126 13.06 -5.72 15.45
N ILE A 127 14.04 -6.21 14.67
CA ILE A 127 14.84 -7.38 15.02
C ILE A 127 15.76 -7.05 16.20
N SER A 128 16.40 -5.88 16.19
CA SER A 128 17.31 -5.47 17.27
C SER A 128 16.61 -4.98 18.53
N GLY A 129 15.30 -4.69 18.46
CA GLY A 129 14.54 -4.09 19.56
C GLY A 129 14.59 -2.55 19.59
N ALA A 130 15.37 -1.91 18.72
CA ALA A 130 15.50 -0.45 18.67
C ALA A 130 14.25 0.27 18.14
N ALA A 131 13.36 -0.46 17.44
CA ALA A 131 12.08 0.07 17.00
C ALA A 131 11.01 0.07 18.11
N GLN A 132 11.31 -0.49 19.27
CA GLN A 132 10.42 -0.61 20.41
C GLN A 132 10.97 0.17 21.60
N GLY A 133 10.09 0.83 22.36
CA GLY A 133 10.44 1.37 23.66
C GLY A 133 10.84 0.23 24.58
N ARG A 134 11.94 0.39 25.34
CA ARG A 134 12.26 -0.57 26.40
C ARG A 134 11.17 -0.47 27.46
N VAL A 135 10.27 -1.43 27.49
CA VAL A 135 9.43 -1.65 28.67
C VAL A 135 10.40 -2.21 29.71
N SER A 136 10.72 -1.41 30.74
CA SER A 136 11.48 -1.93 31.87
C SER A 136 10.63 -3.06 32.45
N ALA A 137 11.12 -4.30 32.35
CA ALA A 137 10.52 -5.42 33.07
C ALA A 137 10.62 -5.07 34.56
N HIS A 138 9.47 -4.78 35.16
CA HIS A 138 9.31 -4.76 36.61
C HIS A 138 9.23 -6.19 37.13
#